data_AF-A0A6L9LUL9-F1
#
_entry.id   AF-A0A6L9LUL9-F1
#
_cell.length_a   1.000
_cell.length_b   1.000
_cell.length_c   1.000
_cell.angle_alpha   90.00
_cell.angle_beta   90.00
_cell.angle_gamma   90.00
#
_symmetry.space_group_name_H-M   'P 1'
#
loop_
_entity.id
_entity.type
_entity.pdbx_description
1 polymer ?
#
loop_
_entity_poly.entity_id
_entity_poly.type
_entity_poly.pdbx_seq_one_letter_code
_entity_poly.pdbx_strand_id
1 'polypeptide(L)'
;MSKTDKTLLWMTLSLFGMALTLGLGAVWLNIERIDLAYDLRKMELQLSQKEDLAVKLTVERNNLVSPYQLKKLASQLGLGVAAPGQIRRITDTR
;
A
#
# COMPACT_ATOMS: atom_id res chain seq x y z
N MET A 1 -29.97 -39.19 45.15
CA MET A 1 -28.85 -38.34 44.69
C MET A 1 -28.63 -37.27 45.72
N SER A 2 -27.46 -37.25 46.37
CA SER A 2 -27.17 -36.32 47.47
C SER A 2 -27.10 -34.89 46.94
N LYS A 3 -27.38 -33.89 47.80
CA LYS A 3 -27.29 -32.47 47.42
C LYS A 3 -25.91 -32.11 46.84
N THR A 4 -24.87 -32.76 47.35
CA THR A 4 -23.48 -32.65 46.91
C THR A 4 -23.26 -33.13 45.47
N ASP A 5 -23.95 -34.20 45.06
CA ASP A 5 -23.83 -34.76 43.71
C ASP A 5 -24.48 -33.84 42.68
N LYS A 6 -25.60 -33.22 43.06
CA LYS A 6 -26.26 -32.20 42.23
C LYS A 6 -25.37 -30.97 42.06
N THR A 7 -24.73 -30.47 43.11
CA THR A 7 -23.83 -29.31 43.00
C THR A 7 -22.59 -29.61 42.15
N LEU A 8 -22.01 -30.80 42.27
CA LEU A 8 -20.91 -31.24 41.42
C LEU A 8 -21.32 -31.36 39.96
N LEU A 9 -22.52 -31.87 39.67
CA LEU A 9 -23.06 -31.94 38.32
C LEU A 9 -23.22 -30.53 37.72
N TRP A 10 -23.79 -29.58 38.44
CA TRP A 10 -23.93 -28.20 37.95
C TRP A 10 -22.57 -27.52 37.73
N MET A 11 -21.58 -27.74 38.61
CA MET A 11 -20.24 -27.20 38.43
C MET A 11 -19.55 -27.77 37.19
N THR A 12 -19.62 -29.09 36.99
CA THR A 12 -19.02 -29.75 35.81
C THR A 12 -19.70 -29.32 34.52
N LEU A 13 -21.03 -29.19 34.51
CA LEU A 13 -21.78 -28.69 33.36
C LEU A 13 -21.43 -27.24 33.01
N SER A 14 -21.30 -26.37 34.02
CA SER A 14 -20.90 -24.98 33.84
C SER A 14 -19.48 -24.87 33.27
N LEU A 15 -18.54 -25.65 33.81
CA LEU A 15 -17.16 -25.68 33.32
C LEU A 15 -17.08 -26.16 31.87
N PHE A 16 -17.85 -27.19 31.52
CA PHE A 16 -17.93 -27.68 30.15
C PHE A 16 -18.53 -26.65 29.19
N GLY A 17 -19.59 -25.96 29.61
CA GLY A 17 -20.18 -24.86 28.85
C GLY A 17 -19.17 -23.74 28.59
N MET A 18 -18.39 -23.36 29.61
CA MET A 18 -17.37 -22.32 29.48
C MET A 18 -16.20 -22.75 28.59
N ALA A 19 -15.78 -24.01 28.66
CA ALA A 19 -14.74 -24.54 27.78
C ALA A 19 -15.20 -24.53 26.31
N LEU A 20 -16.46 -24.88 26.04
CA LEU A 20 -17.03 -24.86 24.69
C LEU A 20 -17.13 -23.44 24.11
N THR A 21 -17.60 -22.46 24.91
CA THR A 21 -17.72 -21.07 24.43
C THR A 21 -16.35 -20.47 24.16
N LEU A 22 -15.36 -20.73 25.01
CA LEU A 22 -13.98 -20.31 24.78
C LEU A 22 -13.37 -21.00 23.56
N GLY A 23 -13.60 -22.30 23.37
CA GLY A 23 -13.14 -23.03 22.19
C GLY A 23 -13.71 -22.48 20.89
N LEU A 24 -15.03 -22.24 20.85
CA LEU A 24 -15.70 -21.62 19.71
C LEU A 24 -15.19 -20.20 19.45
N GLY A 25 -15.04 -19.38 20.50
CA GLY A 25 -14.49 -18.03 20.40
C GLY A 25 -13.06 -18.03 19.87
N ALA A 26 -12.23 -18.99 20.29
CA ALA A 26 -10.86 -19.13 19.81
C ALA A 26 -10.80 -19.48 18.32
N VAL A 27 -11.65 -20.40 17.86
CA VAL A 27 -11.74 -20.73 16.42
C VAL A 27 -12.22 -19.52 15.62
N TRP A 28 -13.23 -18.80 16.12
CA TRP A 28 -13.72 -17.58 15.45
C TRP A 28 -12.62 -16.53 15.30
N LEU A 29 -11.92 -16.20 16.39
CA LEU A 29 -10.80 -15.27 16.37
C LEU A 29 -9.66 -15.74 15.45
N ASN A 30 -9.44 -17.05 15.35
CA ASN A 30 -8.44 -17.61 14.45
C ASN A 30 -8.79 -17.34 12.99
N ILE A 31 -10.05 -17.55 12.60
CA ILE A 31 -10.55 -17.27 11.25
C ILE A 31 -10.39 -15.79 10.93
N GLU A 32 -10.87 -14.89 11.81
CA GLU A 32 -10.75 -13.45 11.64
C GLU A 32 -9.28 -13.01 11.49
N ARG A 33 -8.39 -13.58 12.32
CA ARG A 33 -6.95 -13.29 12.26
C ARG A 33 -6.35 -13.72 10.92
N ILE A 34 -6.74 -14.87 10.40
CA ILE A 34 -6.27 -15.37 9.12
C ILE A 34 -6.77 -14.48 7.98
N ASP A 35 -8.04 -14.09 8.01
CA ASP A 35 -8.64 -13.21 7.00
C ASP A 35 -7.92 -11.84 6.96
N LEU A 36 -7.70 -11.25 8.12
CA LEU A 36 -6.96 -9.99 8.25
C LEU A 36 -5.51 -10.12 7.76
N ALA A 37 -4.85 -11.27 7.99
CA ALA A 37 -3.51 -11.52 7.47
C ALA A 37 -3.50 -11.62 5.93
N TYR A 38 -4.53 -12.21 5.32
CA TYR A 38 -4.68 -12.25 3.87
C TYR A 38 -4.90 -10.86 3.29
N ASP A 39 -5.76 -10.06 3.91
CA ASP A 39 -6.03 -8.69 3.48
C ASP A 39 -4.80 -7.80 3.59
N LEU A 40 -4.05 -7.89 4.69
CA LEU A 40 -2.78 -7.19 4.84
C LEU A 40 -1.80 -7.56 3.73
N ARG A 41 -1.66 -8.87 3.45
CA ARG A 41 -0.77 -9.34 2.38
C ARG A 41 -1.18 -8.84 1.01
N LYS A 42 -2.49 -8.75 0.75
CA LYS A 42 -3.03 -8.21 -0.49
C LYS A 42 -2.73 -6.72 -0.62
N MET A 43 -2.90 -5.95 0.46
CA MET A 43 -2.57 -4.52 0.48
C MET A 43 -1.07 -4.28 0.29
N GLU A 44 -0.21 -5.09 0.93
CA GLU A 44 1.24 -5.03 0.76
C GLU A 44 1.64 -5.28 -0.70
N LEU A 45 1.06 -6.30 -1.35
CA LEU A 45 1.29 -6.57 -2.76
C LEU A 45 0.83 -5.40 -3.65
N GLN A 46 -0.33 -4.82 -3.37
CA GLN A 46 -0.82 -3.66 -4.12
C GLN A 46 0.08 -2.44 -3.93
N LEU A 47 0.57 -2.20 -2.72
CA LEU A 47 1.50 -1.12 -2.43
C LEU A 47 2.80 -1.31 -3.21
N SER A 48 3.41 -2.49 -3.13
CA SER A 48 4.63 -2.83 -3.87
C SER A 48 4.46 -2.63 -5.38
N GLN A 49 3.33 -3.06 -5.97
CA GLN A 49 3.06 -2.84 -7.39
C GLN A 49 2.97 -1.36 -7.76
N LYS A 50 2.41 -0.53 -6.88
CA LYS A 50 2.31 0.92 -7.10
C LYS A 50 3.66 1.60 -6.96
N GLU A 51 4.48 1.18 -6.01
CA GLU A 51 5.84 1.67 -5.82
C GLU A 51 6.72 1.33 -7.03
N ASP A 52 6.67 0.09 -7.52
CA ASP A 52 7.40 -0.33 -8.72
C ASP A 52 7.00 0.49 -9.95
N LEU A 53 5.70 0.74 -10.12
CA LEU A 53 5.19 1.57 -11.20
C LEU A 53 5.68 3.03 -11.06
N ALA A 54 5.67 3.58 -9.84
CA ALA A 54 6.13 4.94 -9.57
C ALA A 54 7.63 5.11 -9.88
N VAL A 55 8.44 4.11 -9.52
CA VAL A 55 9.88 4.07 -9.85
C VAL A 55 10.06 4.04 -11.37
N LYS A 56 9.36 3.16 -12.08
CA LYS A 56 9.45 3.07 -13.54
C LYS A 56 9.07 4.39 -14.22
N LEU A 57 7.95 4.99 -13.82
CA LEU A 57 7.50 6.27 -14.37
C LEU A 57 8.50 7.39 -14.08
N THR A 58 9.14 7.38 -12.92
CA THR A 58 10.18 8.35 -12.57
C THR A 58 11.40 8.22 -13.47
N VAL A 59 11.84 6.98 -13.75
CA VAL A 59 12.94 6.71 -14.70
C VAL A 59 12.57 7.19 -16.10
N GLU A 60 11.38 6.88 -16.59
CA GLU A 60 10.91 7.31 -17.91
C GLU A 60 10.81 8.84 -18.00
N ARG A 61 10.25 9.50 -16.98
CA ARG A 61 10.20 10.96 -16.87
C ARG A 61 11.59 11.57 -16.92
N ASN A 62 12.55 11.02 -16.17
CA ASN A 62 13.92 11.52 -16.16
C ASN A 62 14.62 11.31 -17.51
N ASN A 63 14.34 10.20 -18.19
CA ASN A 63 14.83 9.98 -19.56
C ASN A 63 14.24 10.99 -20.54
N LEU A 64 12.93 11.27 -20.49
CA LEU A 64 12.28 12.27 -21.35
C LEU A 64 12.84 13.69 -21.14
N VAL A 65 13.17 14.04 -19.91
CA VAL A 65 13.77 15.35 -19.56
C VAL A 65 15.30 15.35 -19.77
N SER A 66 15.89 14.24 -20.20
CA SER A 66 17.34 14.17 -20.40
C SER A 66 17.81 15.15 -21.49
N PRO A 67 18.99 15.76 -21.35
CA PRO A 67 19.52 16.72 -22.33
C PRO A 67 19.60 16.15 -23.75
N TYR A 68 19.88 14.85 -23.88
CA TYR A 68 19.92 14.16 -25.17
C TYR A 68 18.54 14.14 -25.84
N GLN A 69 17.49 13.73 -25.13
CA GLN A 69 16.14 13.68 -25.68
C GLN A 69 15.63 15.09 -26.00
N LEU A 70 15.89 16.06 -25.11
CA LEU A 70 15.54 17.45 -25.35
C LEU A 70 16.26 18.04 -26.58
N LYS A 71 17.55 17.75 -26.76
CA LYS A 71 18.31 18.18 -27.94
C LYS A 71 17.79 17.52 -29.22
N LYS A 72 17.42 16.23 -29.15
CA LYS A 72 16.81 15.50 -30.26
C LYS A 72 15.47 16.13 -30.65
N LEU A 73 14.61 16.41 -29.69
CA LEU A 73 13.32 17.07 -29.91
C LEU A 73 13.50 18.49 -30.46
N ALA A 74 14.42 19.28 -29.88
CA ALA A 74 14.76 20.61 -30.37
C ALA A 74 15.19 20.58 -31.85
N SER A 75 16.05 19.61 -32.22
CA SER A 75 16.47 19.43 -33.61
C SER A 75 15.30 19.09 -34.54
N GLN A 76 14.36 18.24 -34.11
CA GLN A 76 13.15 17.90 -34.88
C GLN A 76 12.22 19.10 -35.07
N LEU A 77 12.14 19.99 -34.07
CA LEU A 77 11.32 21.20 -34.11
C LEU A 77 12.03 22.40 -34.77
N GLY A 78 13.26 22.23 -35.26
CA GLY A 78 14.06 23.32 -35.82
C GLY A 78 14.53 24.35 -34.79
N LEU A 79 14.50 23.99 -33.50
CA LEU A 79 14.92 24.81 -32.38
C LEU A 79 16.41 24.59 -32.11
N GLY A 80 17.12 25.68 -31.83
CA GLY A 80 18.56 25.68 -31.54
C GLY A 80 18.94 26.76 -30.54
N VAL A 81 20.23 26.84 -30.21
CA VAL A 81 20.74 27.91 -29.34
C VAL A 81 20.49 29.25 -30.03
N ALA A 82 19.85 30.19 -29.31
CA ALA A 82 19.61 31.52 -29.81
C ALA A 82 20.94 32.21 -30.15
N ALA A 83 21.05 32.77 -31.35
CA ALA A 83 22.21 33.52 -31.78
C ALA A 83 22.31 34.85 -31.00
N PRO A 84 23.52 35.43 -30.87
CA PRO A 84 23.70 36.75 -30.28
C PRO A 84 22.77 37.78 -30.95
N GLY A 85 21.91 38.44 -30.17
CA GLY A 85 20.91 39.41 -30.66
C GLY A 85 19.47 38.90 -30.79
N GLN A 86 19.21 37.59 -30.69
CA GLN A 86 17.85 37.02 -30.75
C GLN A 86 17.11 37.01 -29.40
N ILE A 87 17.81 37.17 -28.28
CA ILE A 87 17.21 37.22 -26.94
C ILE A 87 16.80 38.65 -26.65
N ARG A 88 15.48 38.93 -26.65
CA ARG A 88 14.95 40.22 -26.19
C ARG A 88 15.14 40.34 -24.67
N ARG A 89 15.90 41.34 -24.23
CA ARG A 89 15.90 41.78 -22.83
C ARG A 89 14.77 42.79 -22.65
N ILE A 90 13.78 42.45 -21.86
CA ILE A 90 12.81 43.42 -21.34
C ILE A 90 13.54 44.26 -20.29
N THR A 91 13.87 45.51 -20.65
CA THR A 91 14.38 46.48 -19.69
C THR A 91 13.25 46.77 -18.71
N ASP A 92 13.41 46.34 -17.46
CA ASP A 92 12.53 46.75 -16.37
C ASP A 92 12.68 48.27 -16.23
N THR A 93 11.69 48.98 -16.76
CA THR A 93 11.64 50.43 -16.73
C THR A 93 10.71 50.78 -15.59
N ARG A 94 11.34 51.18 -14.49
CA ARG A 94 10.78 51.73 -13.26
C ARG A 94 9.61 52.68 -13.47
#